data_AF-A0A0J1IMK9-F1
#
_entry.id   AF-A0A0J1IMK9-F1
#
_cell.length_a   1.000
_cell.length_b   1.000
_cell.length_c   1.000
_cell.angle_alpha   90.00
_cell.angle_beta   90.00
_cell.angle_gamma   90.00
#
_symmetry.space_group_name_H-M   'P 1'
#
loop_
_entity.id
_entity.type
_entity.pdbx_description
1 polymer ?
#
loop_
_entity_poly.entity_id
_entity_poly.type
_entity_poly.pdbx_seq_one_letter_code
_entity_poly.pdbx_strand_id
1 'polypeptide(L)' 'MNTLLIKKMIQKSLKQYHMEPNSLPLHEYERLAVHIIALKKQHPAHELYDLVQDVVYSYITNTL' A
#
# COMPACT_ATOMS: atom_id res chain seq x y z
N MET A 1 -6.86 -2.45 -12.52
CA MET A 1 -6.44 -3.06 -11.23
C MET A 1 -7.56 -2.94 -10.22
N ASN A 2 -7.74 -3.95 -9.38
CA ASN A 2 -8.82 -3.97 -8.38
C ASN A 2 -8.37 -3.20 -7.13
N THR A 3 -8.90 -1.99 -6.91
CA THR A 3 -8.56 -1.15 -5.74
C THR A 3 -8.89 -1.81 -4.40
N LEU A 4 -9.96 -2.63 -4.34
CA LEU A 4 -10.33 -3.36 -3.13
C LEU A 4 -9.25 -4.39 -2.75
N LEU A 5 -8.67 -5.08 -3.74
CA LEU A 5 -7.56 -6.01 -3.52
C LEU A 5 -6.35 -5.28 -2.92
N ILE A 6 -5.98 -4.14 -3.51
CA ILE A 6 -4.82 -3.35 -3.07
C ILE A 6 -5.03 -2.83 -1.64
N LYS A 7 -6.23 -2.30 -1.32
CA LYS A 7 -6.58 -1.91 0.05
C LYS A 7 -6.42 -3.08 1.04
N LYS A 8 -6.87 -4.29 0.68
CA LYS A 8 -6.65 -5.50 1.52
C LYS A 8 -5.18 -5.86 1.67
N MET A 9 -4.36 -5.70 0.63
CA MET A 9 -2.92 -5.96 0.69
C MET A 9 -2.21 -4.93 1.58
N ILE A 10 -2.57 -3.65 1.48
CA ILE A 10 -2.08 -2.58 2.36
C ILE A 10 -2.43 -2.91 3.82
N GLN A 11 -3.69 -3.24 4.11
CA GLN A 11 -4.13 -3.65 5.45
C GLN A 11 -3.35 -4.85 5.99
N LYS A 12 -3.10 -5.86 5.15
CA LYS A 12 -2.30 -7.02 5.53
C LYS A 12 -0.85 -6.65 5.84
N SER A 13 -0.25 -5.77 5.03
CA SER A 13 1.12 -5.31 5.22
C SER A 13 1.26 -4.49 6.50
N LEU A 14 0.36 -3.53 6.75
CA LEU A 14 0.31 -2.74 7.99
C LEU A 14 0.25 -3.60 9.26
N LYS A 15 -0.52 -4.70 9.23
CA LYS A 15 -0.59 -5.65 10.35
C LYS A 15 0.76 -6.30 10.68
N GLN A 16 1.67 -6.44 9.70
CA GLN A 16 3.01 -6.97 9.93
C GLN A 16 3.88 -6.02 10.78
N TYR A 17 3.52 -4.74 10.79
CA TYR A 17 4.16 -3.70 11.59
C TYR A 17 3.37 -3.38 12.87
N HIS A 18 2.47 -4.27 13.29
CA HIS A 18 1.60 -4.08 14.46
C HIS A 18 0.71 -2.83 14.37
N MET A 19 0.44 -2.31 13.17
CA MET A 19 -0.59 -1.29 12.98
C MET A 19 -1.97 -1.95 12.92
N GLU A 20 -2.89 -1.41 13.71
CA GLU A 20 -4.27 -1.85 13.74
C GLU A 20 -5.00 -1.49 12.43
N PRO A 21 -6.04 -2.24 12.02
CA PRO A 21 -6.78 -1.99 10.77
C PRO A 21 -7.36 -0.58 10.66
N ASN A 22 -7.62 0.06 11.81
CA ASN A 22 -8.17 1.41 11.94
C ASN A 22 -7.11 2.47 12.23
N SER A 23 -5.82 2.13 12.18
CA SER A 23 -4.72 3.06 12.47
C SER A 23 -4.59 4.16 11.41
N LEU A 24 -5.03 3.91 10.17
CA LEU A 24 -5.02 4.93 9.12
C LEU A 24 -6.44 5.43 8.81
N PRO A 25 -6.61 6.75 8.63
CA PRO A 25 -7.81 7.31 8.02
C PRO A 25 -8.11 6.69 6.64
N LEU A 26 -9.39 6.60 6.27
CA LEU A 26 -9.81 6.06 4.97
C LEU A 26 -9.14 6.74 3.77
N HIS A 27 -8.93 8.06 3.84
CA HIS A 27 -8.29 8.83 2.77
C HIS A 27 -6.82 8.43 2.55
N GLU A 28 -6.11 8.00 3.59
CA GLU A 28 -4.72 7.55 3.49
C GLU A 28 -4.63 6.22 2.75
N TYR A 29 -5.54 5.27 3.06
CA TYR A 29 -5.65 4.02 2.29
C TYR A 29 -5.89 4.27 0.80
N GLU A 30 -6.66 5.31 0.47
CA GLU A 30 -6.93 5.69 -0.92
C GLU A 30 -5.71 6.30 -1.59
N ARG A 31 -5.01 7.21 -0.91
CA ARG A 31 -3.76 7.78 -1.40
C ARG A 31 -2.72 6.70 -1.70
N LEU A 32 -2.49 5.79 -0.74
CA LEU A 32 -1.55 4.67 -0.91
C LEU A 32 -1.95 3.76 -2.08
N ALA A 33 -3.25 3.43 -2.19
CA ALA A 33 -3.73 2.59 -3.29
C ALA A 33 -3.54 3.27 -4.66
N VAL A 34 -3.82 4.57 -4.78
CA VAL A 34 -3.59 5.34 -6.00
C VAL A 34 -2.10 5.36 -6.36
N HIS A 35 -1.23 5.58 -5.37
CA HIS A 35 0.22 5.58 -5.57
C HIS A 35 0.74 4.22 -6.07
N ILE A 36 0.32 3.11 -5.44
CA ILE A 36 0.67 1.74 -5.85
C ILE A 36 0.18 1.44 -7.28
N ILE A 37 -1.04 1.88 -7.64
CA ILE A 37 -1.56 1.73 -8.99
C ILE A 37 -0.69 2.48 -10.00
N ALA A 38 -0.26 3.69 -9.67
CA ALA A 38 0.62 4.49 -10.53
C ALA A 38 1.98 3.79 -10.71
N LEU A 39 2.61 3.33 -9.63
CA LEU A 39 3.88 2.60 -9.68
C LEU A 39 3.78 1.32 -10.51
N LYS A 40 2.72 0.52 -10.34
CA LYS A 40 2.53 -0.71 -11.14
C LYS A 40 2.32 -0.42 -12.63
N LYS A 41 1.73 0.73 -12.98
CA LYS A 41 1.63 1.17 -14.38
C LYS A 41 2.98 1.60 -14.96
N GLN A 42 3.82 2.26 -14.15
CA GLN A 42 5.17 2.69 -14.54
C GLN A 42 6.14 1.50 -14.63
N HIS A 43 5.99 0.52 -13.74
CA HIS A 43 6.84 -0.65 -13.62
C HIS A 43 6.01 -1.95 -13.73
N PRO A 44 5.49 -2.29 -14.92
CA PRO A 44 4.61 -3.44 -15.10
C PRO A 44 5.26 -4.78 -14.77
N ALA A 45 6.60 -4.86 -14.83
CA ALA A 45 7.37 -6.06 -14.48
C ALA A 45 7.52 -6.29 -12.97
N HIS A 46 7.30 -5.27 -12.13
CA HIS A 46 7.41 -5.41 -10.67
C HIS A 46 6.20 -6.12 -10.10
N GLU A 47 6.40 -7.06 -9.17
CA GLU A 47 5.30 -7.75 -8.52
C GLU A 47 4.46 -6.80 -7.67
N LEU A 48 3.13 -6.93 -7.76
CA LEU A 48 2.22 -6.05 -7.03
C LEU A 48 2.41 -6.17 -5.51
N TYR A 49 2.74 -7.36 -5.03
CA TYR A 49 2.98 -7.60 -3.62
C TYR A 49 4.20 -6.82 -3.11
N ASP A 50 5.30 -6.83 -3.86
CA ASP A 50 6.53 -6.14 -3.49
C ASP A 50 6.31 -4.62 -3.50
N LEU A 51 5.63 -4.09 -4.52
CA LEU A 51 5.26 -2.68 -4.56
C LEU A 51 4.41 -2.24 -3.36
N VAL A 52 3.48 -3.10 -2.91
CA VAL A 52 2.69 -2.82 -1.70
C VAL A 52 3.59 -2.81 -0.46
N GLN A 53 4.52 -3.75 -0.35
CA GLN A 53 5.44 -3.82 0.78
C GLN A 53 6.33 -2.57 0.87
N ASP A 54 6.95 -2.18 -0.25
CA ASP A 54 7.84 -1.02 -0.31
C ASP A 54 7.11 0.29 0.03
N VAL A 55 5.91 0.48 -0.53
CA VAL A 55 5.09 1.67 -0.26
C VAL A 55 4.63 1.73 1.19
N VAL A 56 4.15 0.61 1.75
CA VAL A 56 3.71 0.58 3.15
C VAL A 56 4.89 0.79 4.09
N TYR A 57 6.03 0.14 3.83
CA TYR A 57 7.24 0.37 4.62
C TYR A 57 7.66 1.84 4.59
N SER A 58 7.73 2.43 3.39
CA SER A 58 8.12 3.83 3.21
C SER A 58 7.16 4.81 3.90
N TYR A 59 5.87 4.50 3.90
CA TYR A 59 4.87 5.28 4.63
C TYR A 59 5.14 5.24 6.14
N ILE A 60 5.38 4.05 6.69
CA ILE A 60 5.62 3.86 8.13
C ILE A 60 6.93 4.53 8.58
N THR A 61 7.96 4.48 7.74
CA THR A 61 9.25 5.12 8.02
C THR A 61 9.29 6.61 7.68
N ASN A 62 8.18 7.17 7.19
CA ASN A 62 8.06 8.57 6.78
C ASN A 62 9.08 8.97 5.69
N THR A 63 9.27 8.09 4.71
CA THR A 63 10.16 8.26 3.55
C THR A 63 9.40 8.26 2.22
N LEU A 64 8.07 8.45 2.27
CA LEU A 64 7.16 8.46 1.13
C LEU A 64 6.97 9.86 0.54
#